data_AF-A0A134B6Y2-F1
#
_entry.id   AF-A0A134B6Y2-F1
#
_cell.length_a   1.000
_cell.length_b   1.000
_cell.length_c   1.000
_cell.angle_alpha   90.00
_cell.angle_beta   90.00
_cell.angle_gamma   90.00
#
_symmetry.space_group_name_H-M   'P 1'
#
loop_
_entity.id
_entity.type
_entity.pdbx_description
1 polymer ?
#
loop_
_entity_poly.entity_id
_entity_poly.type
_entity_poly.pdbx_seq_one_letter_code
_entity_poly.pdbx_strand_id
1 'polypeptide(L)' 'MKQKIVVCRQHDSMLCGVACLKIICKHYGKEFSIYYLSKIYNATSVGVSLLSIGGNCIYFRIYLYLW' A
#
# COMPACT_ATOMS: atom_id res chain seq x y z
N MET A 1 -11.65 -9.12 -8.62
CA MET A 1 -13.02 -8.56 -8.45
C MET A 1 -12.89 -7.19 -7.81
N LYS A 2 -13.33 -6.10 -8.47
CA LYS A 2 -13.18 -4.73 -7.94
C LYS A 2 -14.21 -4.48 -6.85
N GLN A 3 -13.76 -4.28 -5.62
CA GLN A 3 -14.56 -4.09 -4.40
C GLN A 3 -14.84 -2.59 -4.17
N LYS A 4 -15.80 -2.24 -3.31
CA LYS A 4 -16.03 -0.84 -2.93
C LYS A 4 -14.78 -0.26 -2.27
N ILE A 5 -14.42 0.98 -2.61
CA ILE A 5 -13.28 1.67 -1.98
C ILE A 5 -13.61 1.85 -0.49
N VAL A 6 -12.75 1.34 0.38
CA VAL A 6 -12.94 1.38 1.83
C VAL A 6 -11.96 2.38 2.43
N VAL A 7 -12.45 3.24 3.33
CA VAL A 7 -11.60 4.19 4.05
C VAL A 7 -10.71 3.43 5.03
N CYS A 8 -9.40 3.61 4.93
CA CYS A 8 -8.43 3.14 5.93
C CYS A 8 -8.03 4.31 6.83
N ARG A 9 -8.14 4.15 8.16
CA ARG A 9 -7.62 5.12 9.11
C ARG A 9 -6.10 4.99 9.19
N GLN A 10 -5.39 6.08 8.93
CA GLN A 10 -3.95 6.14 9.22
C GLN A 10 -3.78 6.38 10.72
N HIS A 11 -3.03 5.50 11.38
CA HIS A 11 -2.72 5.63 12.81
C HIS A 11 -1.52 6.56 13.07
N ASP A 12 -0.76 6.88 12.02
CA ASP A 12 0.45 7.71 12.07
C ASP A 12 0.42 8.69 10.89
N SER A 13 0.89 9.92 11.09
CA SER A 13 0.95 10.96 10.06
C SER A 13 1.91 10.61 8.91
N MET A 14 2.93 9.79 9.17
CA MET A 14 3.94 9.36 8.19
C MET A 14 3.49 8.17 7.33
N LEU A 15 2.33 7.58 7.63
CA LEU A 15 1.80 6.40 6.94
C LEU A 15 0.75 6.70 5.86
N CYS A 16 0.58 7.97 5.47
CA CYS A 16 -0.41 8.36 4.46
C CYS A 16 -0.23 7.61 3.12
N GLY A 17 1.01 7.47 2.62
CA GLY A 17 1.30 6.70 1.40
C GLY A 17 0.97 5.21 1.55
N VAL A 18 1.29 4.61 2.70
CA VAL A 18 1.01 3.20 3.02
C VAL A 18 -0.50 2.95 3.13
N ALA A 19 -1.24 3.89 3.73
CA ALA A 19 -2.68 3.83 3.84
C ALA A 19 -3.36 3.90 2.45
N CYS A 20 -2.92 4.80 1.57
CA CYS A 20 -3.40 4.86 0.19
C CYS A 20 -3.17 3.53 -0.55
N LEU A 21 -1.99 2.93 -0.39
CA LEU A 21 -1.68 1.62 -0.96
C LEU A 21 -2.61 0.52 -0.43
N LYS A 22 -2.85 0.49 0.89
CA LYS A 22 -3.78 -0.48 1.51
C LYS A 22 -5.19 -0.37 0.93
N ILE A 23 -5.68 0.86 0.71
CA ILE A 23 -7.00 1.11 0.09
C ILE A 23 -7.04 0.53 -1.32
N ILE A 24 -6.00 0.78 -2.13
CA ILE A 24 -5.90 0.25 -3.50
C ILE A 24 -5.86 -1.28 -3.48
N CYS A 25 -5.00 -1.90 -2.64
CA CYS A 25 -4.92 -3.36 -2.54
C CYS A 25 -6.28 -3.97 -2.19
N LYS A 26 -6.98 -3.39 -1.21
CA LYS A 26 -8.30 -3.85 -0.76
C LYS A 26 -9.36 -3.70 -1.86
N HIS A 27 -9.29 -2.64 -2.66
CA HIS A 27 -10.15 -2.45 -3.83
C HIS A 27 -9.99 -3.59 -4.86
N TYR A 28 -8.80 -4.17 -4.99
CA TYR A 28 -8.55 -5.33 -5.86
C TYR A 28 -8.76 -6.69 -5.17
N GLY A 29 -9.22 -6.70 -3.91
CA GLY A 29 -9.50 -7.92 -3.16
C GLY A 29 -8.28 -8.53 -2.46
N LYS A 30 -7.18 -7.78 -2.31
CA LYS A 30 -6.00 -8.21 -1.55
C LYS A 30 -5.92 -7.43 -0.25
N GLU A 31 -5.92 -8.11 0.90
CA GLU A 31 -5.70 -7.46 2.19
C GLU A 31 -4.26 -7.65 2.67
N PHE A 32 -3.62 -6.52 2.98
CA PHE A 32 -2.28 -6.48 3.58
C PHE A 32 -2.33 -5.69 4.88
N SER A 33 -1.49 -6.07 5.83
CA SER A 33 -1.30 -5.30 7.06
C SER A 33 -0.52 -4.01 6.76
N ILE A 34 -0.78 -2.96 7.55
CA ILE A 34 -0.04 -1.70 7.43
C ILE A 34 1.44 -1.95 7.70
N TYR A 35 1.78 -2.78 8.68
CA TYR A 35 3.17 -3.16 9.00
C TYR A 35 3.90 -3.80 7.82
N TYR A 36 3.26 -4.73 7.12
CA TYR A 36 3.84 -5.39 5.94
C TYR A 36 4.12 -4.40 4.81
N LEU A 37 3.15 -3.54 4.52
CA LEU A 37 3.31 -2.50 3.50
C LEU A 37 4.38 -1.47 3.92
N SER A 38 4.40 -1.03 5.17
CA SER A 38 5.44 -0.14 5.68
C SER A 38 6.84 -0.72 5.52
N LYS A 39 7.00 -2.04 5.69
CA LYS A 39 8.28 -2.72 5.54
C LYS A 39 8.73 -2.80 4.08
N ILE A 40 7.83 -3.11 3.16
CA ILE A 40 8.16 -3.23 1.72
C ILE A 40 8.48 -1.88 1.10
N TYR A 41 7.71 -0.87 1.48
CA TYR A 41 7.84 0.47 0.91
C TYR A 41 8.87 1.34 1.67
N ASN A 42 9.62 0.76 2.61
CA ASN A 42 10.60 1.44 3.47
C ASN A 42 10.03 2.74 4.08
N ALA A 43 8.92 2.63 4.81
CA ALA A 43 8.37 3.76 5.54
C ALA A 43 9.38 4.25 6.58
N THR A 44 9.80 5.50 6.44
CA THR A 44 10.70 6.18 7.38
C THR A 44 9.90 7.08 8.31
N SER A 45 10.57 7.66 9.32
CA SER A 45 10.00 8.69 10.20
C SER A 45 9.61 9.99 9.47
N VAL A 46 9.93 10.11 8.18
CA VAL A 46 9.56 11.25 7.31
C VAL A 46 8.52 10.84 6.26
N GLY A 47 8.11 9.56 6.26
CA GLY A 47 7.14 9.00 5.33
C GLY A 47 7.76 8.09 4.27
N VAL A 48 7.11 8.01 3.11
CA VAL A 48 7.45 7.09 2.02
C VAL A 48 7.84 7.88 0.77
N SER A 49 8.99 7.54 0.18
CA SER A 49 9.43 8.13 -1.08
C SER A 49 8.60 7.64 -2.27
N LEU A 50 8.34 8.53 -3.23
CA LEU A 50 7.66 8.18 -4.48
C LEU A 50 8.47 7.16 -5.31
N LEU A 51 9.80 7.16 -5.19
CA LEU A 51 10.67 6.17 -5.82
C LEU A 51 10.42 4.77 -5.22
N SER A 52 10.33 4.69 -3.90
CA SER A 52 9.99 3.45 -3.18
C SER A 52 8.61 2.95 -3.57
N ILE A 53 7.65 3.86 -3.78
CA ILE A 53 6.31 3.51 -4.27
C ILE A 53 6.38 2.99 -5.70
N GLY A 54 7.01 3.71 -6.62
CA GLY A 54 7.10 3.32 -8.03
C GLY A 54 7.79 1.98 -8.24
N GLY A 55 8.96 1.78 -7.61
CA GLY A 55 9.73 0.55 -7.69
C GLY A 55 8.97 -0.65 -7.13
N ASN A 56 8.45 -0.54 -5.90
CA ASN A 56 7.69 -1.62 -5.28
C ASN A 56 6.32 -1.85 -5.93
N CYS A 57 5.69 -0.83 -6.51
CA CYS A 57 4.42 -0.97 -7.23
C CYS A 57 4.58 -1.83 -8.49
N ILE A 58 5.75 -1.83 -9.15
CA ILE A 58 6.02 -2.76 -10.27
C ILE A 58 6.02 -4.22 -9.76
N TYR A 59 6.71 -4.50 -8.65
CA TYR A 59 6.65 -5.81 -8.01
C TYR A 59 5.22 -6.16 -7.57
N PHE A 60 4.50 -5.20 -7.02
CA PHE A 60 3.13 -5.39 -6.55
C PHE A 60 2.12 -5.60 -7.69
N ARG A 61 2.37 -5.00 -8.86
CA ARG A 61 1.58 -5.20 -10.08
C ARG A 61 1.73 -6.62 -10.61
N ILE A 62 2.86 -7.28 -10.40
CA ILE A 62 3.00 -8.72 -10.65
C ILE A 62 2.07 -9.48 -9.69
N TYR A 63 2.07 -9.18 -8.39
CA TYR A 63 1.21 -9.84 -7.39
C TYR A 63 -0.30 -9.55 -7.53
N LEU A 64 -0.70 -8.38 -8.05
CA LEU A 64 -2.10 -8.03 -8.27
C LEU A 64 -2.72 -8.64 -9.52
N TYR A 65 -1.91 -8.94 -10.54
CA TYR A 65 -2.37 -9.42 -11.84
C TYR A 65 -2.05 -10.90 -12.12
N LEU A 66 -1.13 -11.54 -11.37
CA LEU A 66 -0.87 -12.98 -11.48
C LEU A 66 -1.71 -13.88 -10.56
N TRP A 67 -2.71 -13.35 -9.85
CA TRP A 67 -3.66 -14.16 -9.06
C TRP A 67 -5.05 -13.52 -8.99
#